data_AF-A0A9I9EL65-F1
#
_entry.id   AF-A0A9I9EL65-F1
#
_cell.length_a   1.000
_cell.length_b   1.000
_cell.length_c   1.000
_cell.angle_alpha   90.00
_cell.angle_beta   90.00
_cell.angle_gamma   90.00
#
_symmetry.space_group_name_H-M   'P 1'
#
loop_
_entity.id
_entity.type
_entity.pdbx_description
1 polymer ?
#
loop_
_entity_poly.entity_id
_entity_poly.type
_entity_poly.pdbx_seq_one_letter_code
_entity_poly.pdbx_strand_id
1 'polypeptide(L)' 'MVEFVNGVKGIALNLENESVWIVVFGSDTAIKEGDLVKRTGSIMDIPARKVMLG' A
#
# COMPACT_ATOMS: atom_id res chain seq x y z
N MET A 1 -4.83 3.71 -3.22
CA MET A 1 -3.50 3.10 -3.05
C MET A 1 -2.54 4.12 -2.46
N VAL A 2 -1.61 3.66 -1.62
CA VAL A 2 -0.55 4.47 -1.03
C VAL A 2 0.82 3.90 -1.38
N GLU A 3 1.80 4.78 -1.53
CA GLU A 3 3.18 4.45 -1.83
C GLU A 3 4.09 5.17 -0.84
N PHE A 4 4.96 4.39 -0.22
CA PHE A 4 6.00 4.87 0.67
C PHE A 4 7.20 5.35 -0.16
N VAL A 5 8.00 6.28 0.38
CA VAL A 5 9.25 6.75 -0.25
C VAL A 5 10.22 5.63 -0.61
N ASN A 6 10.14 4.50 0.10
CA ASN A 6 10.98 3.32 -0.12
C ASN A 6 10.45 2.39 -1.23
N GLY A 7 9.41 2.81 -1.96
CA GLY A 7 8.79 2.04 -3.05
C GLY A 7 7.83 0.95 -2.59
N VAL A 8 7.64 0.80 -1.28
CA VAL A 8 6.66 -0.12 -0.70
C VAL A 8 5.25 0.41 -1.00
N LYS A 9 4.34 -0.49 -1.38
CA LYS A 9 2.96 -0.15 -1.73
C LYS A 9 1.99 -0.76 -0.74
N GLY A 10 0.89 -0.06 -0.49
CA GLY A 10 -0.15 -0.55 0.40
C GLY A 10 -1.54 -0.03 0.05
N ILE A 11 -2.54 -0.59 0.74
CA ILE A 11 -3.90 -0.06 0.77
C ILE A 11 -4.12 0.59 2.12
N ALA A 12 -4.53 1.85 2.13
CA ALA A 12 -5.08 2.46 3.33
C ALA A 12 -6.42 1.77 3.66
N LEU A 13 -6.48 1.09 4.80
CA LEU A 13 -7.69 0.53 5.39
C LEU A 13 -8.04 1.36 6.62
N ASN A 14 -9.32 1.59 6.89
CA ASN A 14 -9.79 2.34 8.06
C ASN A 14 -9.19 3.76 8.19
N LEU A 15 -10.00 4.75 7.83
CA LEU A 15 -9.64 6.16 7.93
C LEU A 15 -10.29 6.71 9.21
N GLU A 16 -9.52 6.77 10.29
CA GLU A 16 -9.93 7.48 11.51
C GLU A 16 -9.43 8.91 11.46
N ASN A 17 -10.06 9.79 12.24
CA ASN A 17 -9.81 11.22 12.19
C ASN A 17 -8.35 11.57 12.58
N GLU A 18 -7.73 10.72 13.39
CA GLU A 18 -6.38 10.91 13.95
C GLU A 18 -5.37 9.88 13.44
N SER A 19 -5.82 8.84 12.73
CA SER A 19 -4.95 7.74 12.32
C SER A 19 -5.51 7.00 11.10
N VAL A 20 -4.61 6.59 10.22
CA VAL A 20 -4.96 5.80 9.04
C VAL A 20 -4.17 4.51 9.08
N TRP A 21 -4.86 3.38 8.94
CA TRP A 21 -4.20 2.09 8.90
C TRP A 21 -3.85 1.75 7.46
N ILE A 22 -2.70 1.12 7.24
CA ILE A 22 -2.27 0.74 5.89
C ILE A 22 -1.86 -0.72 5.92
N VAL A 23 -2.49 -1.53 5.06
CA VAL A 23 -2.00 -2.88 4.78
C VAL A 23 -0.93 -2.78 3.70
N VAL A 24 0.26 -3.24 4.06
CA VAL A 24 1.45 -3.22 3.21
C VAL A 24 1.53 -4.50 2.39
N PHE A 25 1.86 -4.39 1.11
CA PHE A 25 2.16 -5.52 0.25
C PHE A 25 3.67 -5.72 0.14
N GLY A 26 4.16 -6.86 0.63
CA GLY A 26 5.58 -7.21 0.61
C GLY A 26 6.23 -7.04 1.98
N SER A 27 7.49 -6.61 1.98
CA SER A 27 8.31 -6.47 3.19
C SER A 27 8.11 -5.10 3.83
N ASP A 28 7.80 -5.09 5.12
CA ASP A 28 7.72 -3.94 6.01
C ASP A 28 9.09 -3.51 6.55
N THR A 29 10.14 -4.30 6.31
CA THR A 29 11.50 -4.09 6.85
C THR A 29 12.13 -2.77 6.41
N ALA A 30 11.64 -2.20 5.30
CA ALA A 30 12.09 -0.91 4.79
C ALA A 30 11.27 0.28 5.31
N ILE A 31 10.19 0.06 6.07
CA ILE A 31 9.32 1.13 6.59
C ILE A 31 9.82 1.58 7.95
N LYS A 32 9.94 2.89 8.15
CA LYS A 32 10.31 3.50 9.43
C LYS A 32 9.33 4.58 9.85
N GLU A 33 9.28 4.85 11.15
CA GLU A 33 8.52 5.96 11.69
C GLU A 33 9.03 7.30 11.10
N GLY A 34 8.10 8.15 10.68
CA GLY A 34 8.40 9.42 10.02
C GLY A 34 8.57 9.34 8.51
N ASP A 35 8.52 8.14 7.90
CA ASP A 35 8.55 8.01 6.45
C ASP A 35 7.34 8.69 5.80
N LEU A 36 7.60 9.44 4.74
CA LEU A 36 6.55 10.09 3.98
C LEU A 36 5.79 9.06 3.15
N VAL A 37 4.46 9.09 3.28
CA VAL A 37 3.54 8.26 2.50
C VAL A 37 2.74 9.16 1.59
N LYS A 38 2.61 8.77 0.31
CA LYS A 38 1.83 9.51 -0.69
C LYS A 38 0.66 8.67 -1.17
N ARG A 39 -0.51 9.30 -1.27
CA ARG A 39 -1.65 8.71 -1.99
C ARG A 39 -1.38 8.80 -3.49
N THR A 40 -1.51 7.69 -4.20
CA THR A 40 -1.26 7.67 -5.66
C THR A 40 -2.49 8.08 -6.47
N GLY A 41 -3.65 8.28 -5.82
CA GLY A 41 -4.92 8.61 -6.49
C GLY A 41 -5.49 7.47 -7.34
N SER A 42 -4.78 6.35 -7.46
CA SER A 42 -5.19 5.17 -8.21
C SER A 42 -5.88 4.16 -7.29
N ILE A 43 -6.92 3.53 -7.82
CA ILE A 43 -7.53 2.34 -7.22
C ILE A 43 -6.57 1.16 -7.45
N MET A 44 -6.55 0.20 -6.51
CA MET A 44 -5.66 -0.95 -6.67
C MET A 44 -6.18 -1.86 -7.78
N ASP A 45 -5.39 -2.00 -8.83
CA ASP A 45 -5.61 -2.98 -9.89
C ASP A 45 -4.70 -4.18 -9.67
N ILE A 46 -5.29 -5.37 -9.59
CA ILE A 46 -4.54 -6.64 -9.60
C ILE A 46 -4.69 -7.23 -11.00
N PRO A 47 -3.60 -7.36 -11.77
CA PRO A 47 -3.67 -7.95 -13.10
C PRO A 47 -3.96 -9.46 -12.99
N ALA A 48 -5.22 -9.84 -13.18
CA ALA A 48 -5.59 -11.24 -13.31
C ALA A 48 -5.29 -11.73 -14.73
N ARG A 49 -4.35 -12.66 -14.89
CA ARG A 49 -4.12 -13.38 -16.16
C ARG A 49 -4.58 -14.82 -16.05
N LYS A 50 -4.97 -15.41 -17.19
CA LYS A 50 -5.31 -16.84 -17.30
C LYS A 50 -4.21 -17.77 -16.75
N VAL A 51 -2.96 -17.33 -16.72
CA VAL A 51 -1.82 -18.09 -16.15
C VAL A 51 -1.86 -18.22 -14.62
N MET A 52 -2.79 -17.53 -13.95
CA MET A 52 -2.99 -17.60 -12.49
C MET A 52 -4.04 -18.67 -12.10
N LEU A 53 -4.63 -19.37 -13.07
CA LEU A 53 -5.40 -20.58 -12.84
C LEU A 53 -4.41 -21.74 -12.71
N GLY A 54 -4.26 -22.24 -11.47
CA GLY A 54 -3.58 -23.50 -11.16
C GLY A 54 -4.50 -24.68 -11.36
#